data_AF-N9ZDH3-F1
#
_entry.id   AF-N9ZDH3-F1
#
_cell.length_a   1.000
_cell.length_b   1.000
_cell.length_c   1.000
_cell.angle_alpha   90.00
_cell.angle_beta   90.00
_cell.angle_gamma   90.00
#
_symmetry.space_group_name_H-M   'P 1'
#
loop_
_entity.id
_entity.type
_entity.pdbx_description
1 polymer ?
#
loop_
_entity_poly.entity_id
_entity_poly.type
_entity_poly.pdbx_seq_one_letter_code
_entity_poly.pdbx_strand_id
1 'polypeptide(L)' 'MKRYAQLAFLKALVITVGFDLICIIYGLISGNPYRISLLGDVLLFAVLFSIGLIEYLWKNRKN' A
#
# COMPACT_ATOMS: atom_id res chain seq x y z
N MET A 1 16.02 7.90 -10.64
CA MET A 1 15.76 6.88 -9.58
C MET A 1 14.97 7.43 -8.39
N LYS A 2 15.41 8.50 -7.68
CA LYS A 2 14.71 9.04 -6.49
C LYS A 2 13.21 9.36 -6.72
N ARG A 3 12.89 10.00 -7.84
CA ARG A 3 11.51 10.38 -8.20
C ARG A 3 10.57 9.18 -8.39
N TYR A 4 11.10 8.05 -8.89
CA TYR A 4 10.32 6.83 -9.11
C TYR A 4 10.08 6.07 -7.80
N ALA A 5 11.08 6.02 -6.92
CA ALA A 5 10.92 5.47 -5.57
C ALA A 5 9.90 6.27 -4.76
N GLN A 6 9.91 7.61 -4.85
CA GLN A 6 8.93 8.47 -4.19
C GLN A 6 7.50 8.25 -4.74
N LEU A 7 7.35 8.07 -6.05
CA LEU A 7 6.05 7.77 -6.66
C LEU A 7 5.52 6.39 -6.24
N ALA A 8 6.38 5.36 -6.25
CA ALA A 8 6.01 4.03 -5.76
C ALA A 8 5.63 4.06 -4.28
N PHE A 9 6.37 4.83 -3.46
CA PHE A 9 6.09 5.02 -2.05
C PHE A 9 4.73 5.70 -1.83
N LEU A 10 4.45 6.80 -2.52
CA LEU A 10 3.19 7.51 -2.40
C LEU A 10 2.01 6.63 -2.86
N LYS A 11 2.17 5.87 -3.95
CA LYS A 11 1.17 4.93 -4.45
C LYS A 11 0.88 3.84 -3.41
N ALA A 12 1.91 3.22 -2.83
CA ALA A 12 1.74 2.21 -1.78
C ALA A 12 1.08 2.79 -0.52
N LEU A 13 1.48 4.01 -0.12
CA LEU A 13 0.91 4.69 1.05
C LEU A 13 -0.59 4.95 0.87
N VAL A 14 -0.99 5.52 -0.26
CA VAL A 14 -2.41 5.82 -0.56
C VAL A 14 -3.26 4.55 -0.54
N ILE A 15 -2.77 3.46 -1.14
CA ILE A 15 -3.50 2.19 -1.18
C ILE A 15 -3.63 1.60 0.23
N THR A 16 -2.55 1.62 1.02
CA THR A 16 -2.54 1.04 2.37
C THR A 16 -3.46 1.83 3.31
N VAL A 17 -3.33 3.15 3.33
CA VAL A 17 -4.21 4.03 4.12
C VAL A 17 -5.67 3.91 3.68
N GLY A 18 -5.93 3.84 2.36
CA GLY A 18 -7.29 3.66 1.84
C GLY A 18 -7.89 2.31 2.21
N PHE A 19 -7.10 1.24 2.18
CA PHE A 19 -7.53 -0.09 2.58
C PHE A 19 -7.86 -0.16 4.08
N ASP A 20 -7.01 0.43 4.92
CA ASP A 20 -7.24 0.50 6.36
C ASP A 20 -8.53 1.27 6.68
N LEU A 21 -8.78 2.39 5.98
CA LEU A 21 -10.02 3.15 6.12
C LEU A 21 -11.27 2.30 5.79
N ILE A 22 -11.20 1.52 4.71
CA ILE A 22 -12.29 0.61 4.30
C ILE A 22 -12.50 -0.47 5.36
N CYS A 23 -11.42 -1.07 5.89
CA CYS A 23 -11.50 -2.08 6.93
C CYS A 23 -12.09 -1.53 8.25
N ILE A 24 -11.73 -0.31 8.63
CA ILE A 24 -12.32 0.38 9.79
C ILE A 24 -13.82 0.61 9.58
N ILE A 25 -14.22 1.16 8.43
CA ILE A 25 -15.63 1.42 8.09
C ILE A 25 -16.41 0.10 8.07
N TYR A 26 -15.85 -0.94 7.47
CA TYR A 26 -16.46 -2.26 7.43
C TYR A 26 -16.62 -2.87 8.82
N GLY A 27 -15.59 -2.78 9.67
CA GLY A 27 -15.66 -3.24 11.06
C GLY A 27 -16.71 -2.49 11.87
N LEU A 28 -16.85 -1.18 11.64
CA LEU A 28 -17.89 -0.36 12.26
C LEU A 28 -19.30 -0.81 11.83
N ILE A 29 -19.51 -1.06 10.54
CA ILE A 29 -20.80 -1.53 10.00
C ILE A 29 -21.12 -2.96 10.48
N SER A 30 -20.12 -3.84 10.53
CA SER A 30 -20.28 -5.24 10.93
C SER A 30 -20.47 -5.42 12.44
N GLY A 31 -20.35 -4.35 13.24
CA GLY A 31 -20.41 -4.43 14.70
C GLY A 31 -19.23 -5.17 15.33
N ASN A 32 -18.19 -5.51 14.55
CA ASN A 32 -16.97 -6.15 15.01
C ASN A 32 -15.78 -5.22 14.71
N PRO A 33 -15.21 -4.54 15.72
CA PRO A 33 -14.18 -3.55 15.48
C PRO A 33 -12.96 -4.21 14.83
N TYR A 34 -12.62 -3.72 13.63
CA TYR A 34 -11.43 -4.17 12.93
C TYR A 34 -10.20 -3.76 13.74
N ARG A 35 -9.47 -4.73 14.29
CA ARG A 35 -8.17 -4.47 14.91
C ARG A 35 -7.14 -4.36 13.80
N ILE A 36 -6.72 -3.13 13.56
CA ILE A 36 -5.58 -2.82 12.70
C ILE A 36 -4.37 -3.58 13.25
N SER A 37 -3.86 -4.53 12.46
CA SER A 37 -2.67 -5.28 12.81
C SER A 37 -1.49 -4.62 12.12
N LEU A 38 -0.67 -3.92 12.90
CA LEU A 38 0.51 -3.20 12.43
C LEU A 38 1.42 -4.08 11.55
N LEU A 39 1.50 -5.38 11.87
CA LEU A 39 2.28 -6.37 11.14
C LEU A 39 1.65 -6.70 9.77
N GLY A 40 0.32 -6.77 9.69
CA GLY A 40 -0.42 -6.95 8.44
C GLY A 40 -0.29 -5.76 7.50
N ASP A 41 -0.43 -4.54 8.04
CA ASP A 41 -0.25 -3.29 7.29
C ASP A 41 1.16 -3.15 6.72
N VAL A 42 2.18 -3.44 7.53
CA VAL A 42 3.58 -3.37 7.08
C VAL A 42 3.86 -4.39 5.97
N LEU A 43 3.30 -5.60 6.07
CA LEU A 43 3.42 -6.60 5.01
C LEU A 43 2.73 -6.15 3.73
N LEU A 44 1.50 -5.65 3.83
CA LEU A 44 0.72 -5.17 2.68
C LEU A 44 1.43 -4.00 1.98
N PHE A 45 1.92 -3.04 2.77
CA PHE A 45 2.69 -1.90 2.29
C PHE A 45 3.98 -2.35 1.58
N ALA A 46 4.75 -3.27 2.17
CA ALA A 46 5.99 -3.76 1.61
C ALA A 46 5.78 -4.48 0.26
N VAL A 47 4.70 -5.28 0.14
CA VAL A 47 4.33 -5.95 -1.11
C VAL A 47 3.96 -4.92 -2.18
N LEU A 48 3.08 -3.97 -1.86
CA LEU A 48 2.64 -2.94 -2.80
C LEU A 48 3.79 -2.04 -3.25
N PHE A 49 4.66 -1.66 -2.32
CA PHE A 49 5.86 -0.88 -2.61
C PHE A 49 6.81 -1.63 -3.53
N SER A 50 7.06 -2.91 -3.26
CA SER A 50 7.94 -3.75 -4.09
C SER A 50 7.41 -3.91 -5.52
N ILE A 51 6.11 -4.15 -5.67
CA ILE A 51 5.46 -4.22 -6.99
C ILE A 51 5.61 -2.88 -7.72
N GLY A 52 5.32 -1.76 -7.04
CA GLY A 52 5.47 -0.42 -7.61
C GLY A 52 6.92 -0.14 -8.05
N LEU A 53 7.90 -0.52 -7.22
CA LEU A 53 9.32 -0.34 -7.52
C LEU A 53 9.73 -1.16 -8.76
N ILE A 54 9.30 -2.42 -8.84
CA ILE A 54 9.58 -3.30 -9.99
C ILE A 54 8.92 -2.75 -11.25
N GLU A 55 7.67 -2.30 -11.17
CA GLU A 55 6.93 -1.70 -12.30
C GLU A 55 7.68 -0.48 -12.85
N TYR A 56 8.18 0.40 -11.98
CA TYR A 56 8.98 1.56 -12.38
C TYR A 56 10.35 1.17 -12.95
N LEU A 57 11.06 0.23 -12.34
CA LEU A 57 12.34 -0.26 -12.84
C LEU A 57 12.18 -0.93 -14.21
N TRP A 58 11.13 -1.71 -14.41
CA TRP A 58 10.81 -2.36 -15.68
C TRP A 58 10.49 -1.32 -16.76
N LYS A 59 9.66 -0.33 -16.44
CA LYS A 59 9.30 0.75 -17.37
C LYS A 59 10.51 1.58 -17.80
N ASN A 60 11.47 1.78 -16.89
CA ASN A 60 12.72 2.47 -17.20
C ASN A 60 13.74 1.61 -17.96
N ARG A 61 13.59 0.27 -17.98
CA ARG A 61 14.47 -0.64 -18.74
C ARG A 61 14.00 -0.88 -20.18
N LYS A 62 12.74 -0.53 -20.47
CA LYS A 62 12.09 -0.71 -21.78
C LYS A 62 12.12 0.55 -22.65
N ASN A 63 12.66 1.65 -22.12
CA ASN A 63 12.90 2.93 -22.78
C ASN A 63 14.39 3.17 -22.87
#